data_AF-A0A2E4PEC9-F1
#
_entry.id   AF-A0A2E4PEC9-F1
#
_cell.length_a   1.000
_cell.length_b   1.000
_cell.length_c   1.000
_cell.angle_alpha   90.00
_cell.angle_beta   90.00
_cell.angle_gamma   90.00
#
_symmetry.space_group_name_H-M   'P 1'
#
loop_
_entity.id
_entity.type
_entity.pdbx_description
1 polymer ?
#
loop_
_entity_poly.entity_id
_entity_poly.type
_entity_poly.pdbx_seq_one_letter_code
_entity_poly.pdbx_strand_id
1 'polypeptide(L)'
;MKKIITLFAMILAFGYTANAQQKKVAAAPVAATQTQQNNDDATTKAAADITALHELVQLTPAQKADLTKLFVQKHKYLATPDFSQQRKDILAEQMEMNVKAALTPEQLTKLEKNHKLITKLTH
;
A
#
# COMPACT_ATOMS: atom_id res chain seq x y z
N MET A 1 -37.93 13.31 -50.35
CA MET A 1 -39.03 14.13 -49.74
C MET A 1 -39.29 13.56 -48.36
N LYS A 2 -38.85 14.23 -47.31
CA LYS A 2 -39.59 15.28 -46.56
C LYS A 2 -40.52 14.66 -45.51
N LYS A 3 -40.18 14.93 -44.24
CA LYS A 3 -41.03 14.96 -43.03
C LYS A 3 -41.31 13.54 -42.50
N ILE A 4 -40.78 13.14 -41.35
CA ILE A 4 -41.21 13.60 -40.01
C ILE A 4 -40.01 13.85 -39.10
N ILE A 5 -39.75 15.14 -38.83
CA ILE A 5 -39.09 15.65 -37.63
C ILE A 5 -40.25 16.14 -36.76
N THR A 6 -40.40 15.63 -35.53
CA THR A 6 -40.88 16.31 -34.30
C THR A 6 -41.54 15.30 -33.36
N LEU A 7 -40.80 14.85 -32.34
CA LEU A 7 -41.27 15.01 -30.97
C LEU A 7 -40.06 15.06 -30.04
N PHE A 8 -39.50 16.25 -29.95
CA PHE A 8 -38.60 16.65 -28.88
C PHE A 8 -39.49 17.33 -27.84
N ALA A 9 -39.83 16.65 -26.75
CA ALA A 9 -40.32 17.30 -25.54
C ALA A 9 -40.41 16.29 -24.40
N MET A 10 -39.66 16.59 -23.33
CA MET A 10 -39.78 16.04 -21.98
C MET A 10 -39.48 14.53 -21.91
N ILE A 11 -38.45 14.07 -21.20
CA ILE A 11 -38.31 14.25 -19.75
C ILE A 11 -36.81 14.34 -19.44
N LEU A 12 -36.35 15.56 -19.23
CA LEU A 12 -35.16 15.85 -18.45
C LEU A 12 -35.64 16.57 -17.19
N ALA A 13 -35.16 16.07 -16.06
CA ALA A 13 -34.96 16.73 -14.78
C ALA A 13 -36.00 16.52 -13.66
N PHE A 14 -35.41 16.32 -12.47
CA PHE A 14 -35.95 16.33 -11.11
C PHE A 14 -36.75 15.07 -10.75
N GLY A 15 -36.24 14.13 -9.95
CA GLY A 15 -35.43 14.29 -8.74
C GLY A 15 -36.31 13.99 -7.55
N TYR A 16 -36.29 12.75 -7.05
CA TYR A 16 -36.63 12.34 -5.68
C TYR A 16 -36.20 10.87 -5.54
N THR A 17 -34.91 10.63 -5.27
CA THR A 17 -34.56 9.39 -4.58
C THR A 17 -34.95 9.60 -3.11
N ALA A 18 -35.89 8.78 -2.65
CA ALA A 18 -36.54 8.89 -1.37
C ALA A 18 -35.51 8.76 -0.24
N ASN A 19 -35.38 9.83 0.54
CA ASN A 19 -34.73 9.83 1.83
C ASN A 19 -35.66 9.12 2.83
N ALA A 20 -35.65 7.79 2.85
CA ALA A 20 -36.53 7.00 3.72
C ALA A 20 -35.82 5.75 4.24
N GLN A 21 -34.98 5.96 5.25
CA GLN A 21 -34.83 5.03 6.37
C GLN A 21 -34.08 5.76 7.50
N GLN A 22 -34.81 6.61 8.22
CA GLN A 22 -34.47 6.91 9.62
C GLN A 22 -34.69 5.63 10.43
N LYS A 23 -33.65 4.79 10.49
CA LYS A 23 -33.40 3.92 11.64
C LYS A 23 -32.08 4.39 12.22
N LYS A 24 -32.14 5.07 13.36
CA LYS A 24 -30.98 5.37 14.20
C LYS A 24 -30.21 4.06 14.42
N VAL A 25 -29.10 3.90 13.71
CA VAL A 25 -28.01 3.01 14.09
C VAL A 25 -26.77 3.87 14.08
N ALA A 26 -26.45 4.43 15.25
CA ALA A 26 -25.10 4.88 15.50
C ALA A 26 -24.20 3.64 15.62
N ALA A 27 -23.48 3.30 14.54
CA ALA A 27 -22.27 2.45 14.50
C ALA A 27 -21.84 2.27 13.02
N ALA A 28 -20.61 2.52 12.57
CA ALA A 28 -19.41 3.04 13.22
C ALA A 28 -18.44 3.61 12.14
N PRO A 29 -17.80 4.77 12.35
CA PRO A 29 -16.77 5.34 11.45
C PRO A 29 -15.41 4.61 11.49
N VAL A 30 -15.33 3.45 12.16
CA VAL A 30 -14.08 2.80 12.56
C VAL A 30 -13.31 2.15 11.40
N ALA A 31 -13.99 1.63 10.37
CA ALA A 31 -13.30 0.92 9.29
C ALA A 31 -12.50 1.85 8.35
N ALA A 32 -13.04 3.04 8.05
CA ALA A 32 -12.39 4.03 7.19
C ALA A 32 -11.20 4.72 7.89
N THR A 33 -11.30 4.98 9.20
CA THR A 33 -10.20 5.55 9.99
C THR A 33 -9.07 4.53 10.21
N GLN A 34 -9.39 3.26 10.47
CA GLN A 34 -8.38 2.21 10.63
C GLN A 34 -7.59 1.94 9.34
N THR A 35 -8.24 1.96 8.17
CA THR A 35 -7.53 1.76 6.91
C THR A 35 -6.61 2.92 6.56
N GLN A 36 -7.01 4.16 6.82
CA GLN A 36 -6.15 5.33 6.61
C GLN A 36 -4.96 5.34 7.58
N GLN A 37 -5.19 5.11 8.88
CA GLN A 37 -4.14 5.00 9.89
C GLN A 37 -3.09 3.92 9.53
N ASN A 38 -3.53 2.74 9.10
CA ASN A 38 -2.63 1.65 8.71
C ASN A 38 -1.76 2.00 7.49
N ASN A 39 -2.26 2.84 6.57
CA ASN A 39 -1.48 3.29 5.42
C ASN A 39 -0.40 4.30 5.82
N ASP A 40 -0.74 5.24 6.71
CA ASP A 40 0.20 6.24 7.20
C ASP A 40 1.32 5.58 8.00
N ASP A 41 0.96 4.67 8.92
CA ASP A 41 1.93 3.90 9.71
C ASP A 41 2.85 3.03 8.83
N ALA A 42 2.29 2.39 7.80
CA ALA A 42 3.07 1.61 6.86
C ALA A 42 4.08 2.47 6.09
N THR A 43 3.68 3.69 5.72
CA THR A 43 4.56 4.64 5.00
C THR A 43 5.68 5.14 5.91
N THR A 44 5.39 5.47 7.16
CA THR A 44 6.41 5.89 8.13
C THR A 44 7.41 4.77 8.42
N LYS A 45 6.93 3.53 8.63
CA LYS A 45 7.82 2.37 8.86
C LYS A 45 8.67 2.06 7.62
N ALA A 46 8.10 2.14 6.43
CA ALA A 46 8.84 1.96 5.18
C ALA A 46 9.94 3.02 5.00
N ALA A 47 9.65 4.28 5.34
CA ALA A 47 10.65 5.34 5.30
C ALA A 47 11.83 5.05 6.23
N ALA A 48 11.57 4.53 7.44
CA ALA A 48 12.62 4.13 8.37
C ALA A 48 13.49 2.97 7.84
N ASP A 49 12.88 2.01 7.15
CA ASP A 49 13.59 0.91 6.50
C ASP A 49 14.48 1.41 5.34
N ILE A 50 13.97 2.35 4.53
CA ILE A 50 14.75 3.00 3.46
C ILE A 50 15.93 3.78 4.02
N THR A 51 15.73 4.56 5.08
CA THR A 51 16.80 5.32 5.71
C THR A 51 17.90 4.38 6.21
N ALA A 52 17.54 3.31 6.93
CA ALA A 52 18.50 2.35 7.45
C ALA A 52 19.29 1.64 6.32
N LEU A 53 18.63 1.29 5.22
CA LEU A 53 19.29 0.70 4.07
C LEU A 53 20.18 1.71 3.32
N HIS A 54 19.70 2.94 3.14
CA HIS A 54 20.44 4.01 2.47
C HIS A 54 21.73 4.38 3.21
N GLU A 55 21.68 4.46 4.54
CA GLU A 55 22.86 4.72 5.39
C GLU A 55 23.97 3.68 5.17
N LEU A 56 23.61 2.42 4.87
CA LEU A 56 24.58 1.36 4.65
C LEU A 56 25.15 1.32 3.23
N VAL A 57 24.29 1.44 2.21
CA VAL A 57 24.66 1.11 0.83
C VAL A 57 24.49 2.26 -0.18
N GLN A 58 24.06 3.44 0.27
CA GLN A 58 23.86 4.64 -0.54
C GLN A 58 23.01 4.38 -1.80
N LEU A 59 21.72 4.13 -1.57
CA LEU A 59 20.72 3.93 -2.63
C LEU A 59 20.60 5.11 -3.61
N THR A 60 20.45 4.80 -4.90
CA THR A 60 20.07 5.76 -5.94
C THR A 60 18.61 6.20 -5.81
N PRO A 61 18.19 7.31 -6.46
CA PRO A 61 16.78 7.73 -6.45
C PRO A 61 15.81 6.66 -6.98
N ALA A 62 16.21 5.92 -8.03
CA ALA A 62 15.40 4.83 -8.58
C ALA A 62 15.25 3.68 -7.57
N GLN A 63 16.37 3.24 -6.96
CA GLN A 63 16.34 2.21 -5.93
C GLN A 63 15.49 2.63 -4.73
N LYS A 64 15.61 3.88 -4.27
CA LYS A 64 14.78 4.41 -3.18
C LYS A 64 13.30 4.33 -3.54
N ALA A 65 12.90 4.72 -4.74
CA ALA A 65 11.51 4.69 -5.16
C ALA A 65 10.94 3.25 -5.19
N ASP A 66 11.68 2.31 -5.77
CA ASP A 66 11.23 0.92 -5.90
C ASP A 66 11.20 0.20 -4.56
N LEU A 67 12.24 0.37 -3.74
CA LEU A 67 12.29 -0.20 -2.40
C LEU A 67 11.26 0.43 -1.45
N THR A 68 10.92 1.71 -1.64
CA THR A 68 9.86 2.35 -0.83
C THR A 68 8.53 1.66 -1.06
N LYS A 69 8.16 1.43 -2.34
CA LYS A 69 6.92 0.70 -2.67
C LYS A 69 6.92 -0.70 -2.07
N LEU A 70 8.06 -1.38 -2.15
CA LEU A 70 8.24 -2.72 -1.59
C LEU A 70 8.04 -2.74 -0.07
N PHE A 71 8.69 -1.84 0.68
CA PHE A 71 8.55 -1.80 2.14
C PHE A 71 7.18 -1.30 2.60
N VAL A 72 6.55 -0.37 1.88
CA VAL A 72 5.16 0.03 2.15
C VAL A 72 4.24 -1.19 2.03
N GLN A 73 4.40 -1.97 0.96
CA GLN A 73 3.61 -3.17 0.75
C GLN A 73 3.85 -4.22 1.84
N LYS A 74 5.11 -4.43 2.27
CA LYS A 74 5.45 -5.28 3.41
C LYS A 74 4.65 -4.87 4.65
N HIS A 75 4.75 -3.61 5.06
CA HIS A 75 4.10 -3.13 6.29
C HIS A 75 2.56 -3.19 6.21
N LYS A 76 1.98 -3.02 5.02
CA LYS A 76 0.54 -3.24 4.81
C LYS A 76 0.12 -4.70 5.01
N TYR A 77 0.89 -5.66 4.50
CA TYR A 77 0.62 -7.07 4.74
C TYR A 77 0.78 -7.44 6.22
N LEU A 78 1.84 -6.94 6.88
CA LEU A 78 2.05 -7.18 8.30
C LEU A 78 1.00 -6.54 9.21
N ALA A 79 0.36 -5.45 8.76
CA ALA A 79 -0.76 -4.82 9.45
C ALA A 79 -2.11 -5.52 9.20
N THR A 80 -2.17 -6.51 8.31
CA THR A 80 -3.41 -7.27 8.04
C THR A 80 -3.74 -8.17 9.23
N PRO A 81 -4.97 -8.10 9.78
CA PRO A 81 -5.41 -9.02 10.83
C PRO A 81 -5.25 -10.48 10.39
N ASP A 82 -4.91 -11.35 11.34
CA ASP A 82 -4.75 -12.80 11.13
C ASP A 82 -3.69 -13.19 10.08
N PHE A 83 -2.71 -12.32 9.79
CA PHE A 83 -1.59 -12.66 8.91
C PHE A 83 -0.73 -13.75 9.57
N SER A 84 -0.88 -14.99 9.06
CA SER A 84 -0.32 -16.20 9.65
C SER A 84 1.21 -16.21 9.58
N GLN A 85 1.86 -16.97 10.47
CA GLN A 85 3.31 -17.08 10.50
C GLN A 85 3.88 -17.58 9.17
N GLN A 86 3.29 -18.64 8.59
CA GLN A 86 3.69 -19.15 7.28
C GLN A 86 3.64 -18.06 6.19
N ARG A 87 2.65 -17.16 6.21
CA ARG A 87 2.57 -16.04 5.26
C ARG A 87 3.63 -14.98 5.52
N LYS A 88 4.01 -14.75 6.78
CA LYS A 88 5.14 -13.88 7.16
C LYS A 88 6.46 -14.43 6.67
N ASP A 89 6.66 -15.75 6.79
CA ASP A 89 7.91 -16.38 6.36
C ASP A 89 8.07 -16.30 4.84
N ILE A 90 6.99 -16.58 4.08
CA ILE A 90 6.96 -16.40 2.61
C ILE A 90 7.18 -14.92 2.24
N LEU A 91 6.54 -13.99 2.95
CA LEU A 91 6.75 -12.57 2.73
C LEU A 91 8.21 -12.18 2.98
N ALA A 92 8.83 -12.68 4.05
CA ALA A 92 10.22 -12.39 4.37
C ALA A 92 11.18 -12.92 3.29
N GLU A 93 10.97 -14.13 2.79
CA GLU A 93 11.74 -14.70 1.68
C GLU A 93 11.60 -13.85 0.41
N GLN A 94 10.36 -13.48 0.05
CA GLN A 94 10.10 -12.61 -1.10
C GLN A 94 10.74 -11.23 -0.94
N MET A 95 10.68 -10.67 0.27
CA MET A 95 11.31 -9.39 0.60
C MET A 95 12.82 -9.48 0.45
N GLU A 96 13.44 -10.55 0.93
CA GLU A 96 14.87 -10.76 0.78
C GLU A 96 15.27 -10.82 -0.69
N MET A 97 14.58 -11.65 -1.49
CA MET A 97 14.85 -11.76 -2.93
C MET A 97 14.72 -10.41 -3.65
N ASN A 98 13.64 -9.68 -3.39
CA ASN A 98 13.38 -8.40 -4.04
C ASN A 98 14.39 -7.31 -3.63
N VAL A 99 14.78 -7.27 -2.36
CA VAL A 99 15.83 -6.35 -1.88
C VAL A 99 17.16 -6.68 -2.55
N LYS A 100 17.54 -7.96 -2.60
CA LYS A 100 18.78 -8.38 -3.27
C LYS A 100 18.78 -8.03 -4.76
N ALA A 101 17.65 -8.22 -5.45
CA ALA A 101 17.50 -7.90 -6.86
C ALA A 101 17.59 -6.40 -7.18
N ALA A 102 17.24 -5.53 -6.22
CA ALA A 102 17.28 -4.08 -6.39
C ALA A 102 18.68 -3.47 -6.20
N LEU A 103 19.62 -4.22 -5.62
CA LEU A 103 20.95 -3.74 -5.25
C LEU A 103 22.02 -4.15 -6.27
N THR A 104 23.07 -3.33 -6.40
CA THR A 104 24.26 -3.75 -7.14
C THR A 104 25.04 -4.81 -6.36
N PRO A 105 25.93 -5.59 -7.00
CA PRO A 105 26.74 -6.60 -6.30
C PRO A 105 27.54 -6.06 -5.12
N GLU A 106 28.08 -4.84 -5.25
CA GLU A 106 28.82 -4.17 -4.17
C GLU A 106 27.93 -3.76 -3.00
N GLN A 107 26.73 -3.24 -3.29
CA GLN A 107 25.75 -2.88 -2.27
C GLN A 107 25.22 -4.13 -1.55
N LEU A 108 24.96 -5.20 -2.30
CA LEU A 108 24.53 -6.48 -1.75
C LEU A 108 25.59 -7.05 -0.79
N THR A 109 26.85 -7.07 -1.20
CA THR A 109 27.97 -7.55 -0.37
C THR A 109 28.06 -6.77 0.96
N LYS A 110 27.79 -5.46 0.95
CA LYS A 110 27.75 -4.64 2.18
C LYS A 110 26.54 -4.99 3.05
N LEU A 111 25.38 -5.21 2.44
CA LEU A 111 24.16 -5.61 3.15
C LEU A 111 24.30 -7.00 3.80
N GLU A 112 24.88 -7.97 3.10
CA GLU A 112 25.08 -9.34 3.60
C GLU A 112 26.01 -9.42 4.82
N LYS A 113 26.93 -8.47 4.97
CA LYS A 113 27.75 -8.33 6.17
C LYS A 113 26.98 -7.79 7.38
N ASN A 114 25.76 -7.31 7.19
CA ASN A 114 24.89 -6.78 8.23
C ASN A 114 23.61 -7.63 8.37
N HIS A 115 23.76 -8.83 8.93
CA HIS A 115 22.65 -9.76 9.16
C HIS A 115 21.50 -9.13 9.96
N LYS A 116 21.81 -8.27 10.94
CA LYS A 116 20.80 -7.57 11.75
C LYS A 116 19.90 -6.68 10.89
N LEU A 117 20.49 -5.96 9.93
CA LEU A 117 19.72 -5.13 9.02
C LEU A 117 18.89 -5.98 8.05
N ILE A 118 19.44 -7.06 7.50
CA ILE A 118 18.68 -7.97 6.63
C ILE A 118 17.43 -8.49 7.35
N THR A 119 17.57 -8.98 8.58
CA THR A 119 16.42 -9.47 9.36
C THR A 119 15.39 -8.36 9.57
N LYS A 120 15.82 -7.13 9.92
CA LYS A 120 14.90 -5.99 10.08
C LYS A 120 14.16 -5.61 8.80
N LEU A 121 14.83 -5.67 7.64
CA LEU A 121 14.23 -5.27 6.37
C LEU A 121 13.23 -6.30 5.85
N THR A 122 13.41 -7.57 6.21
CA THR A 122 12.65 -8.71 5.67
C THR A 122 11.53 -9.19 6.59
N HIS A 123 11.71 -9.13 7.92
CA HIS A 123 10.74 -9.58 8.92
C HIS A 123 10.01 -8.39 9.59
#